data_AF-A0A3D9HYB1-F1
#
_entry.id   AF-A0A3D9HYB1-F1
#
_cell.length_a   1.000
_cell.length_b   1.000
_cell.length_c   1.000
_cell.angle_alpha   90.00
_cell.angle_beta   90.00
_cell.angle_gamma   90.00
#
_symmetry.space_group_name_H-M   'P 1'
#
loop_
_entity.id
_entity.type
_entity.pdbx_description
1 polymer ?
#
loop_
_entity_poly.entity_id
_entity_poly.type
_entity_poly.pdbx_seq_one_letter_code
_entity_poly.pdbx_strand_id
1 'polypeptide(L)'
;MTTLALPSEAARKIRYLLTDVDDTITTGGKLLPETFQALHRLHGAGIQIVPVTGGCAGWCDQIARTWPVAAVIGENGAFHITKDAGNRLIYHRWQEEETQSANQGKILETAFEILAQCPSLQLAKDQSFRLADVAIDYNQDVSRAPQEEVDFALGAFRRAGINAKASSIHINAWIGDFNKAKAARKLLGDKFGLQEQAMHEMVLYAGDAPNDEPMFAFFPNSVGMANIRPHWNSLSHHPAFVTEAESGLGFVEMADALLTAQTEQEGGESIKNSIGKPAKRAGNSVS
;
A
#
# COMPACT_ATOMS: atom_id res chain seq x y z
N MET A 1 -11.01 15.52 -14.30
CA MET A 1 -10.16 15.03 -13.20
C MET A 1 -10.52 15.84 -11.98
N THR A 2 -10.92 15.18 -10.90
CA THR A 2 -11.36 15.85 -9.68
C THR A 2 -10.12 16.09 -8.82
N THR A 3 -9.79 17.36 -8.56
CA THR A 3 -8.85 17.77 -7.50
C THR A 3 -9.25 17.10 -6.18
N LEU A 4 -8.28 16.73 -5.34
CA LEU A 4 -8.52 16.01 -4.09
C LEU A 4 -9.63 16.68 -3.26
N ALA A 5 -10.82 16.09 -3.29
CA ALA A 5 -11.98 16.51 -2.54
C ALA A 5 -12.65 15.27 -1.98
N LEU A 6 -11.94 14.58 -1.07
CA LEU A 6 -12.49 13.46 -0.30
C LEU A 6 -13.75 13.96 0.42
N PRO A 7 -14.95 13.41 0.11
CA PRO A 7 -16.17 13.86 0.76
C PRO A 7 -16.03 13.74 2.27
N SER A 8 -16.33 14.81 3.00
CA SER A 8 -16.08 14.91 4.45
C SER A 8 -16.71 13.75 5.24
N GLU A 9 -17.87 13.26 4.80
CA GLU A 9 -18.54 12.11 5.43
C GLU A 9 -17.80 10.78 5.20
N ALA A 10 -17.29 10.55 3.99
CA ALA A 10 -16.51 9.35 3.68
C ALA A 10 -15.16 9.38 4.41
N ALA A 11 -14.45 10.51 4.35
CA ALA A 11 -13.17 10.69 5.03
C ALA A 11 -13.27 10.47 6.55
N ARG A 12 -14.38 10.88 7.18
CA ARG A 12 -14.63 10.65 8.62
C ARG A 12 -14.79 9.19 9.01
N LYS A 13 -15.21 8.31 8.10
CA LYS A 13 -15.36 6.87 8.37
C LYS A 13 -14.04 6.12 8.24
N ILE A 14 -13.04 6.69 7.59
CA ILE A 14 -11.75 6.05 7.38
C ILE A 14 -11.07 5.78 8.72
N ARG A 15 -10.64 4.54 8.92
CA ARG A 15 -9.87 4.05 10.07
C ARG A 15 -8.59 3.33 9.66
N TYR A 16 -8.50 2.93 8.41
CA TYR A 16 -7.39 2.18 7.85
C TYR A 16 -6.85 2.89 6.62
N LEU A 17 -5.54 3.05 6.54
CA LEU A 17 -4.86 3.53 5.36
C LEU A 17 -3.97 2.41 4.82
N LEU A 18 -4.33 1.87 3.66
CA LEU A 18 -3.42 1.04 2.88
C LEU A 18 -2.71 1.93 1.86
N THR A 19 -1.44 1.70 1.63
CA THR A 19 -0.63 2.60 0.80
C THR A 19 0.48 1.85 0.11
N ASP A 20 0.70 2.13 -1.18
CA ASP A 20 1.96 1.78 -1.81
C ASP A 20 3.13 2.56 -1.17
N VAL A 21 4.37 2.16 -1.47
CA VAL A 21 5.58 2.72 -0.88
C VAL A 21 6.38 3.51 -1.92
N ASP A 22 6.74 2.89 -3.03
CA ASP A 22 7.70 3.44 -3.99
C ASP A 22 7.00 4.49 -4.87
N ASP A 23 7.51 5.73 -4.87
CA ASP A 23 6.88 6.86 -5.58
C ASP A 23 5.42 7.16 -5.18
N THR A 24 4.94 6.56 -4.09
CA THR A 24 3.72 6.94 -3.34
C THR A 24 4.08 7.59 -2.00
N ILE A 25 4.79 6.90 -1.11
CA ILE A 25 5.31 7.46 0.14
C ILE A 25 6.71 8.05 -0.09
N THR A 26 7.55 7.34 -0.84
CA THR A 26 8.88 7.83 -1.16
C THR A 26 8.82 8.83 -2.31
N THR A 27 9.85 9.66 -2.44
CA THR A 27 10.04 10.58 -3.57
C THR A 27 11.46 10.39 -4.07
N GLY A 28 11.62 9.91 -5.30
CA GLY A 28 12.95 9.61 -5.86
C GLY A 28 13.74 8.62 -4.99
N GLY A 29 13.06 7.57 -4.51
CA GLY A 29 13.64 6.53 -3.67
C GLY A 29 13.95 6.94 -2.22
N LYS A 30 13.52 8.13 -1.77
CA LYS A 30 13.73 8.61 -0.40
C LYS A 30 12.43 8.82 0.33
N LEU A 31 12.37 8.36 1.58
CA LEU A 31 11.34 8.77 2.52
C LEU A 31 11.69 10.18 3.03
N LEU A 32 10.93 11.19 2.61
CA LEU A 32 11.15 12.57 3.03
C LEU A 32 10.68 12.81 4.48
N PRO A 33 11.28 13.77 5.22
CA PRO A 33 10.87 14.10 6.58
C PRO A 33 9.38 14.42 6.72
N GLU A 34 8.81 15.15 5.77
CA GLU A 34 7.42 15.60 5.77
C GLU A 34 6.46 14.41 5.61
N THR A 35 6.79 13.47 4.73
CA THR A 35 6.00 12.25 4.54
C THR A 35 6.09 11.34 5.76
N PHE A 36 7.28 11.22 6.36
CA PHE A 36 7.44 10.47 7.61
C PHE A 36 6.65 11.11 8.76
N GLN A 37 6.65 12.44 8.85
CA GLN A 37 5.85 13.17 9.82
C GLN A 37 4.34 12.97 9.58
N ALA A 38 3.89 12.93 8.32
CA ALA A 38 2.51 12.61 7.98
C ALA A 38 2.07 11.22 8.46
N LEU A 39 2.92 10.19 8.29
CA LEU A 39 2.68 8.85 8.84
C LEU A 39 2.45 8.89 10.37
N HIS A 40 3.29 9.63 11.10
CA HIS A 40 3.14 9.79 12.54
C HIS A 40 1.88 10.54 12.95
N ARG A 41 1.48 11.59 12.21
CA ARG A 41 0.24 12.33 12.49
C ARG A 41 -1.00 11.46 12.27
N LEU A 42 -1.04 10.71 11.16
CA LEU A 42 -2.10 9.76 10.86
C LEU A 42 -2.22 8.67 11.94
N HIS A 43 -1.08 8.08 12.33
CA HIS A 43 -1.04 7.12 13.43
C HIS A 43 -1.53 7.73 14.75
N GLY A 44 -1.10 8.95 15.08
CA GLY A 44 -1.53 9.68 16.27
C GLY A 44 -3.03 9.99 16.29
N ALA A 45 -3.65 10.13 15.12
CA ALA A 45 -5.10 10.25 14.96
C ALA A 45 -5.84 8.89 14.98
N GLY A 46 -5.14 7.79 15.27
CA GLY A 46 -5.72 6.45 15.39
C GLY A 46 -5.88 5.70 14.07
N ILE A 47 -5.42 6.25 12.94
CA ILE A 47 -5.48 5.56 11.64
C ILE A 47 -4.47 4.41 11.63
N GLN A 48 -4.96 3.21 11.33
CA GLN A 48 -4.13 2.01 11.17
C GLN A 48 -3.50 2.00 9.78
N ILE A 49 -2.20 2.23 9.70
CA ILE A 49 -1.46 2.33 8.44
C ILE A 49 -0.88 0.97 8.06
N VAL A 50 -1.04 0.56 6.80
CA VAL A 50 -0.54 -0.69 6.24
C VAL A 50 0.13 -0.42 4.88
N PRO A 51 1.46 -0.32 4.83
CA PRO A 51 2.17 -0.29 3.55
C PRO A 51 2.00 -1.60 2.78
N VAL A 52 1.84 -1.50 1.46
CA VAL A 52 1.61 -2.60 0.53
C VAL A 52 2.58 -2.48 -0.63
N THR A 53 3.70 -3.21 -0.59
CA THR A 53 4.85 -3.00 -1.48
C THR A 53 5.22 -4.25 -2.28
N GLY A 54 5.87 -4.05 -3.43
CA GLY A 54 6.61 -5.08 -4.16
C GLY A 54 8.05 -5.29 -3.64
N GLY A 55 8.46 -4.53 -2.62
CA GLY A 55 9.76 -4.64 -1.96
C GLY A 55 9.95 -5.98 -1.26
N CYS A 56 11.22 -6.36 -1.10
CA CYS A 56 11.63 -7.60 -0.45
C CYS A 56 11.26 -7.65 1.04
N ALA A 57 11.36 -8.83 1.65
CA ALA A 57 11.11 -8.99 3.08
C ALA A 57 12.07 -8.22 3.98
N GLY A 58 13.30 -7.97 3.54
CA GLY A 58 14.24 -7.11 4.27
C GLY A 58 13.70 -5.68 4.47
N TRP A 59 13.14 -5.09 3.41
CA TRP A 59 12.47 -3.78 3.49
C TRP A 59 11.22 -3.83 4.37
N CYS A 60 10.41 -4.87 4.20
CA CYS A 60 9.18 -5.02 4.99
C CYS A 60 9.45 -5.18 6.48
N ASP A 61 10.50 -5.93 6.85
CA ASP A 61 10.96 -6.10 8.23
C ASP A 61 11.39 -4.74 8.83
N GLN A 62 12.20 -3.98 8.09
CA GLN A 62 12.68 -2.65 8.50
C GLN A 62 11.51 -1.67 8.71
N ILE A 63 10.56 -1.62 7.76
CA ILE A 63 9.36 -0.78 7.85
C ILE A 63 8.54 -1.20 9.07
N ALA A 64 8.26 -2.49 9.23
CA ALA A 64 7.48 -3.00 10.34
C ALA A 64 8.12 -2.61 11.69
N ARG A 65 9.45 -2.66 11.82
CA ARG A 65 10.13 -2.27 13.07
C ARG A 65 10.06 -0.78 13.37
N THR A 66 10.28 0.06 12.37
CA THR A 66 10.66 1.46 12.58
C THR A 66 9.57 2.48 12.27
N TRP A 67 8.60 2.15 11.41
CA TRP A 67 7.53 3.08 11.03
C TRP A 67 6.32 2.90 11.95
N PRO A 68 5.46 3.93 12.09
CA PRO A 68 4.24 3.86 12.91
C PRO A 68 3.10 3.10 12.19
N VAL A 69 3.38 1.85 11.78
CA VAL A 69 2.49 1.01 10.96
C VAL A 69 1.92 -0.16 11.76
N ALA A 70 0.71 -0.57 11.42
CA ALA A 70 0.01 -1.69 12.07
C ALA A 70 0.41 -3.05 11.48
N ALA A 71 0.78 -3.07 10.20
CA ALA A 71 1.27 -4.22 9.45
C ALA A 71 1.99 -3.75 8.18
N VAL A 72 2.69 -4.66 7.49
CA VAL A 72 3.28 -4.43 6.16
C VAL A 72 2.97 -5.63 5.28
N ILE A 73 2.50 -5.40 4.06
CA ILE A 73 2.32 -6.44 3.03
C ILE A 73 3.50 -6.35 2.06
N GLY A 74 4.23 -7.45 1.87
CA GLY A 74 5.44 -7.49 1.05
C GLY A 74 5.29 -8.35 -0.21
N GLU A 75 6.22 -8.16 -1.15
CA GLU A 75 6.32 -8.92 -2.41
C GLU A 75 4.97 -9.05 -3.13
N ASN A 76 4.26 -7.93 -3.26
CA ASN A 76 2.95 -7.82 -3.91
C ASN A 76 1.86 -8.72 -3.30
N GLY A 77 2.01 -9.13 -2.04
CA GLY A 77 1.01 -9.92 -1.32
C GLY A 77 1.43 -11.34 -0.97
N ALA A 78 2.68 -11.72 -1.19
CA ALA A 78 3.18 -13.06 -0.86
C ALA A 78 3.21 -13.34 0.65
N PHE A 79 3.38 -12.30 1.45
CA PHE A 79 3.33 -12.37 2.91
C PHE A 79 2.91 -11.02 3.49
N HIS A 80 2.61 -11.04 4.79
CA HIS A 80 2.51 -9.81 5.58
C HIS A 80 3.17 -9.97 6.94
N ILE A 81 3.67 -8.86 7.50
CA ILE A 81 4.32 -8.80 8.79
C ILE A 81 3.43 -7.99 9.73
N THR A 82 3.24 -8.50 10.94
CA THR A 82 2.53 -7.83 12.03
C THR A 82 3.41 -7.81 13.28
N LYS A 83 2.93 -7.15 14.34
CA LYS A 83 3.55 -7.21 15.65
C LYS A 83 2.63 -7.87 16.68
N ASP A 84 3.23 -8.65 17.57
CA ASP A 84 2.58 -9.11 18.81
C ASP A 84 2.51 -7.99 19.86
N ALA A 85 1.87 -8.27 21.01
CA ALA A 85 1.78 -7.33 22.12
C ALA A 85 3.15 -6.95 22.74
N GLY A 86 4.19 -7.75 22.48
CA GLY A 86 5.57 -7.51 22.90
C GLY A 86 6.43 -6.83 21.83
N ASN A 87 5.84 -6.27 20.77
CA ASN A 87 6.53 -5.62 19.65
C ASN A 87 7.46 -6.57 18.87
N ARG A 88 7.25 -7.89 18.93
CA ARG A 88 7.95 -8.89 18.13
C ARG A 88 7.25 -9.06 16.79
N LEU A 89 8.03 -9.23 15.73
CA LEU A 89 7.47 -9.45 14.39
C LEU A 89 6.88 -10.86 14.27
N ILE A 90 5.71 -10.94 13.64
CA ILE A 90 5.08 -12.19 13.21
C ILE A 90 4.93 -12.13 11.69
N TYR A 91 5.50 -13.13 11.02
CA TYR A 91 5.40 -13.32 9.58
C TYR A 91 4.22 -14.25 9.25
N HIS A 92 3.39 -13.81 8.31
CA HIS A 92 2.26 -14.58 7.81
C HIS A 92 2.42 -14.75 6.31
N ARG A 93 2.65 -15.99 5.86
CA ARG A 93 2.89 -16.31 4.45
C ARG A 93 1.58 -16.69 3.75
N TRP A 94 1.48 -16.38 2.46
CA TRP A 94 0.34 -16.81 1.63
C TRP A 94 0.39 -18.31 1.34
N GLN A 95 1.61 -18.86 1.21
CA GLN A 95 1.87 -20.29 1.01
C GLN A 95 2.73 -20.80 2.16
N GLU A 96 2.67 -22.10 2.41
CA GLU A 96 3.62 -22.77 3.32
C GLU A 96 5.06 -22.52 2.88
N GLU A 97 5.97 -22.41 3.85
CA GLU A 97 7.36 -21.99 3.63
C GLU A 97 8.11 -22.89 2.63
N GLU A 98 7.90 -24.21 2.68
CA GLU A 98 8.51 -25.16 1.76
C GLU A 98 7.98 -24.98 0.34
N THR A 99 6.67 -24.76 0.19
CA THR A 99 6.04 -24.52 -1.12
C THR A 99 6.52 -23.21 -1.71
N GLN A 100 6.59 -22.17 -0.90
CA GLN A 100 7.07 -20.85 -1.29
C GLN A 100 8.53 -20.90 -1.75
N SER A 101 9.40 -21.57 -0.99
CA SER A 101 10.83 -21.72 -1.31
C SER A 101 11.03 -22.52 -2.60
N ALA A 102 10.30 -23.62 -2.78
CA ALA A 102 10.34 -24.43 -3.99
C ALA A 102 9.86 -23.64 -5.23
N ASN A 103 8.83 -22.80 -5.05
CA ASN A 103 8.34 -21.92 -6.10
C ASN A 103 9.37 -20.85 -6.48
N GLN A 104 10.01 -20.19 -5.50
CA GLN A 104 11.07 -19.21 -5.76
C GLN A 104 12.24 -19.83 -6.54
N GLY A 105 12.63 -21.08 -6.22
CA GLY A 105 13.64 -21.82 -6.98
C GLY A 105 13.31 -21.96 -8.47
N LYS A 106 12.08 -22.37 -8.79
CA LYS A 106 11.61 -22.49 -10.20
C LYS A 106 11.61 -21.15 -10.93
N ILE A 107 11.27 -20.07 -10.22
CA ILE A 107 11.26 -18.72 -10.80
C ILE A 107 12.70 -18.28 -11.08
N LEU A 108 13.65 -18.56 -10.18
CA LEU A 108 15.07 -18.24 -10.38
C LEU A 108 15.66 -19.00 -11.58
N GLU A 109 15.34 -20.28 -11.75
CA GLU A 109 15.74 -21.06 -12.93
C GLU A 109 15.29 -20.35 -14.22
N THR A 110 14.01 -19.98 -14.30
CA THR A 110 13.46 -19.24 -15.46
C THR A 110 14.12 -17.86 -15.61
N ALA A 111 14.38 -17.16 -14.51
CA ALA A 111 15.02 -15.85 -14.52
C ALA A 111 16.43 -15.94 -15.11
N PHE A 112 17.23 -16.95 -14.74
CA PHE A 112 18.57 -17.13 -15.30
C PHE A 112 18.56 -17.41 -16.82
N GLU A 113 17.57 -18.16 -17.32
CA GLU A 113 17.38 -18.36 -18.76
C GLU A 113 17.04 -17.06 -19.51
N ILE A 114 16.25 -16.19 -18.88
CA ILE A 114 15.92 -14.86 -19.42
C ILE A 114 17.16 -13.96 -19.43
N LEU A 115 17.88 -13.87 -18.31
CA LEU A 115 19.05 -13.01 -18.16
C LEU A 115 20.18 -13.38 -19.13
N ALA A 116 20.29 -14.65 -19.55
CA ALA A 116 21.23 -15.08 -20.58
C ALA A 116 20.94 -14.46 -21.98
N GLN A 117 19.72 -13.99 -22.21
CA GLN A 117 19.25 -13.42 -23.48
C GLN A 117 19.03 -11.91 -23.41
N CYS A 118 19.03 -11.34 -22.20
CA CYS A 118 18.72 -9.94 -21.93
C CYS A 118 19.87 -9.27 -21.16
N PRO A 119 20.91 -8.76 -21.86
CA PRO A 119 22.11 -8.24 -21.22
C PRO A 119 21.88 -6.94 -20.44
N SER A 120 20.76 -6.24 -20.67
CA SER A 120 20.40 -5.01 -19.96
C SER A 120 19.69 -5.28 -18.64
N LEU A 121 19.28 -6.53 -18.40
CA LEU A 121 18.57 -6.97 -17.19
C LEU A 121 19.54 -7.64 -16.21
N GLN A 122 19.26 -7.49 -14.91
CA GLN A 122 19.99 -8.20 -13.84
C GLN A 122 19.02 -8.68 -12.77
N LEU A 123 19.42 -9.61 -11.91
CA LEU A 123 18.67 -9.81 -10.66
C LEU A 123 18.79 -8.54 -9.82
N ALA A 124 17.69 -8.14 -9.18
CA ALA A 124 17.73 -7.05 -8.22
C ALA A 124 18.72 -7.35 -7.10
N LYS A 125 19.46 -6.33 -6.65
CA LYS A 125 20.46 -6.50 -5.57
C LYS A 125 19.84 -7.01 -4.27
N ASP A 126 18.56 -6.74 -4.06
CA ASP A 126 17.81 -7.15 -2.88
C ASP A 126 17.23 -8.58 -2.98
N GLN A 127 17.53 -9.33 -4.05
CA GLN A 127 16.96 -10.66 -4.28
C GLN A 127 17.24 -11.64 -3.13
N SER A 128 18.40 -11.54 -2.48
CA SER A 128 18.75 -12.39 -1.32
C SER A 128 17.87 -12.16 -0.09
N PHE A 129 17.10 -11.07 -0.07
CA PHE A 129 16.17 -10.72 1.01
C PHE A 129 14.71 -11.00 0.64
N ARG A 130 14.44 -11.56 -0.55
CA ARG A 130 13.10 -11.91 -1.01
C ARG A 130 12.75 -13.33 -0.58
N LEU A 131 11.51 -13.54 -0.13
CA LEU A 131 11.03 -14.81 0.39
C LEU A 131 10.26 -15.62 -0.66
N ALA A 132 9.48 -15.00 -1.54
CA ALA A 132 8.59 -15.67 -2.50
C ALA A 132 8.90 -15.32 -3.94
N ASP A 133 9.03 -14.03 -4.24
CA ASP A 133 9.16 -13.54 -5.59
C ASP A 133 10.63 -13.45 -6.03
N VAL A 134 10.80 -13.31 -7.35
CA VAL A 134 12.07 -12.95 -7.97
C VAL A 134 11.90 -11.61 -8.65
N ALA A 135 12.79 -10.66 -8.36
CA ALA A 135 12.84 -9.37 -8.98
C ALA A 135 14.00 -9.30 -9.99
N ILE A 136 13.66 -8.98 -11.23
CA ILE A 136 14.62 -8.57 -12.24
C ILE A 136 14.67 -7.04 -12.24
N ASP A 137 15.86 -6.50 -12.04
CA ASP A 137 16.14 -5.07 -12.15
C ASP A 137 16.30 -4.66 -13.61
N TYR A 138 15.56 -3.61 -13.98
CA TYR A 138 15.58 -3.01 -15.28
C TYR A 138 15.71 -1.47 -15.23
N ASN A 139 15.68 -0.83 -14.05
CA ASN A 139 15.64 0.63 -13.93
C ASN A 139 15.99 1.19 -12.52
N GLN A 140 16.58 0.41 -11.60
CA GLN A 140 17.02 0.88 -10.28
C GLN A 140 18.54 1.00 -10.17
N ASP A 141 19.24 -0.15 -10.17
CA ASP A 141 20.70 -0.25 -10.07
C ASP A 141 21.37 -0.46 -11.42
N VAL A 142 20.57 -0.74 -12.46
CA VAL A 142 20.98 -0.76 -13.86
C VAL A 142 20.48 0.47 -14.62
N SER A 143 21.10 0.77 -15.75
CA SER A 143 20.52 1.75 -16.69
C SER A 143 19.21 1.22 -17.24
N ARG A 144 18.24 2.12 -17.47
CA ARG A 144 16.91 1.74 -17.96
C ARG A 144 16.99 0.81 -19.17
N ALA A 145 16.56 -0.43 -18.97
CA ALA A 145 16.61 -1.46 -20.01
C ALA A 145 15.67 -1.11 -21.18
N PRO A 146 15.98 -1.57 -22.40
CA PRO A 146 15.07 -1.43 -23.54
C PRO A 146 13.72 -2.09 -23.24
N GLN A 147 12.62 -1.45 -23.67
CA GLN A 147 11.27 -1.98 -23.47
C GLN A 147 11.10 -3.38 -24.10
N GLU A 148 11.81 -3.66 -25.19
CA GLU A 148 11.81 -4.98 -25.85
C GLU A 148 12.32 -6.10 -24.93
N GLU A 149 13.37 -5.85 -24.13
CA GLU A 149 13.89 -6.83 -23.17
C GLU A 149 12.92 -7.03 -22.00
N VAL A 150 12.29 -5.94 -21.53
CA VAL A 150 11.25 -6.00 -20.48
C VAL A 150 10.04 -6.81 -20.96
N ASP A 151 9.56 -6.55 -22.17
CA ASP A 151 8.42 -7.25 -22.76
C ASP A 151 8.74 -8.73 -23.04
N PHE A 152 9.98 -9.01 -23.48
CA PHE A 152 10.47 -10.38 -23.64
C PHE A 152 10.46 -11.14 -22.32
N ALA A 153 11.04 -10.57 -21.25
CA ALA A 153 11.09 -11.17 -19.92
C ALA A 153 9.69 -11.45 -19.37
N LEU A 154 8.79 -10.46 -19.44
CA LEU A 154 7.38 -10.60 -19.05
C LEU A 154 6.69 -11.72 -19.84
N GLY A 155 6.93 -11.80 -21.15
CA GLY A 155 6.39 -12.85 -22.01
C GLY A 155 6.96 -14.24 -21.69
N ALA A 156 8.26 -14.33 -21.38
CA ALA A 156 8.93 -15.57 -21.03
C ALA A 156 8.40 -16.16 -19.73
N PHE A 157 8.28 -15.37 -18.67
CA PHE A 157 7.64 -15.81 -17.42
C PHE A 157 6.21 -16.30 -17.66
N ARG A 158 5.40 -15.55 -18.41
CA ARG A 158 4.02 -15.96 -18.72
C ARG A 158 3.94 -17.30 -19.47
N ARG A 159 4.83 -17.54 -20.44
CA ARG A 159 4.90 -18.82 -21.16
C ARG A 159 5.31 -20.00 -20.25
N ALA A 160 6.12 -19.73 -19.22
CA ALA A 160 6.48 -20.70 -18.18
C ALA A 160 5.38 -20.89 -17.12
N GLY A 161 4.24 -20.22 -17.23
CA GLY A 161 3.15 -20.28 -16.23
C GLY A 161 3.46 -19.52 -14.94
N ILE A 162 4.42 -18.59 -14.98
CA ILE A 162 4.82 -17.73 -13.86
C ILE A 162 4.15 -16.37 -14.03
N ASN A 163 3.53 -15.86 -12.96
CA ASN A 163 2.99 -14.50 -12.97
C ASN A 163 4.16 -13.52 -13.00
N ALA A 164 4.07 -12.46 -13.79
CA ALA A 164 5.07 -11.40 -13.79
C ALA A 164 4.42 -10.04 -14.05
N LYS A 165 4.86 -9.02 -13.31
CA LYS A 165 4.40 -7.63 -13.47
C LYS A 165 5.57 -6.67 -13.29
N ALA A 166 5.64 -5.66 -14.15
CA ALA A 166 6.61 -4.58 -14.03
C ALA A 166 6.07 -3.47 -13.13
N SER A 167 6.89 -2.99 -12.20
CA SER A 167 6.76 -1.70 -11.51
C SER A 167 7.59 -0.64 -12.25
N SER A 168 7.82 0.54 -11.65
CA SER A 168 8.73 1.57 -12.19
C SER A 168 10.21 1.14 -12.21
N ILE A 169 10.58 0.13 -11.41
CA ILE A 169 11.98 -0.26 -11.20
C ILE A 169 12.29 -1.73 -11.48
N HIS A 170 11.35 -2.64 -11.18
CA HIS A 170 11.57 -4.09 -11.23
C HIS A 170 10.50 -4.80 -12.05
N ILE A 171 10.85 -5.95 -12.61
CA ILE A 171 9.91 -7.00 -13.00
C ILE A 171 9.84 -7.98 -11.84
N ASN A 172 8.71 -8.04 -11.14
CA ASN A 172 8.47 -9.01 -10.08
C ASN A 172 7.77 -10.24 -10.68
N ALA A 173 8.35 -11.42 -10.46
CA ALA A 173 7.84 -12.70 -10.93
C ALA A 173 7.52 -13.64 -9.75
N TRP A 174 6.35 -14.27 -9.75
CA TRP A 174 5.87 -15.11 -8.65
C TRP A 174 4.97 -16.27 -9.11
N ILE A 175 4.91 -17.32 -8.29
CA ILE A 175 3.99 -18.46 -8.46
C ILE A 175 3.06 -18.48 -7.24
N GLY A 176 1.76 -18.48 -7.49
CA GLY A 176 0.73 -18.44 -6.46
C GLY A 176 -0.40 -17.49 -6.84
N ASP A 177 -1.55 -17.67 -6.19
CA ASP A 177 -2.74 -16.88 -6.46
C ASP A 177 -2.90 -15.70 -5.48
N PHE A 178 -1.84 -14.91 -5.34
CA PHE A 178 -1.84 -13.69 -4.52
C PHE A 178 -1.59 -12.45 -5.38
N ASN A 179 -2.13 -11.33 -4.88
CA ASN A 179 -1.83 -9.98 -5.33
C ASN A 179 -2.11 -9.01 -4.17
N LYS A 180 -1.79 -7.72 -4.35
CA LYS A 180 -1.98 -6.68 -3.33
C LYS A 180 -3.41 -6.70 -2.74
N ALA A 181 -4.44 -6.79 -3.59
CA ALA A 181 -5.84 -6.75 -3.16
C ALA A 181 -6.26 -8.00 -2.37
N LYS A 182 -5.88 -9.20 -2.82
CA LYS A 182 -6.15 -10.45 -2.10
C LYS A 182 -5.47 -10.46 -0.73
N ALA A 183 -4.20 -10.06 -0.68
CA ALA A 183 -3.44 -9.98 0.56
C ALA A 183 -4.01 -8.92 1.51
N ALA A 184 -4.40 -7.75 1.00
CA ALA A 184 -5.05 -6.69 1.76
C ALA A 184 -6.35 -7.16 2.40
N ARG A 185 -7.24 -7.79 1.63
CA ARG A 185 -8.51 -8.35 2.11
C ARG A 185 -8.29 -9.40 3.20
N LYS A 186 -7.34 -10.32 2.97
CA LYS A 186 -6.99 -11.35 3.94
C LYS A 186 -6.48 -10.74 5.25
N LEU A 187 -5.53 -9.81 5.18
CA LEU A 187 -5.02 -9.11 6.36
C LEU A 187 -6.12 -8.35 7.10
N LEU A 188 -6.97 -7.61 6.37
CA LEU A 188 -8.05 -6.81 6.95
C LEU A 188 -9.09 -7.69 7.67
N GLY A 189 -9.43 -8.84 7.09
CA GLY A 189 -10.29 -9.83 7.73
C GLY A 189 -9.65 -10.49 8.94
N ASP A 190 -8.43 -11.03 8.78
CA ASP A 190 -7.78 -11.85 9.80
C ASP A 190 -7.31 -11.02 11.02
N LYS A 191 -6.72 -9.84 10.78
CA LYS A 191 -6.14 -9.00 11.84
C LYS A 191 -7.15 -8.04 12.46
N PHE A 192 -8.02 -7.46 11.63
CA PHE A 192 -8.91 -6.37 12.07
C PHE A 192 -10.39 -6.77 12.09
N GLY A 193 -10.73 -8.01 11.70
CA GLY A 193 -12.10 -8.52 11.74
C GLY A 193 -13.03 -7.84 10.74
N LEU A 194 -12.50 -7.12 9.74
CA LEU A 194 -13.32 -6.39 8.78
C LEU A 194 -14.00 -7.34 7.81
N GLN A 195 -15.28 -7.08 7.56
CA GLN A 195 -16.02 -7.66 6.44
C GLN A 195 -15.95 -6.70 5.25
N GLU A 196 -16.20 -7.21 4.04
CA GLU A 196 -16.03 -6.46 2.79
C GLU A 196 -16.74 -5.10 2.78
N GLN A 197 -17.99 -5.03 3.27
CA GLN A 197 -18.71 -3.76 3.38
C GLN A 197 -17.99 -2.74 4.27
N ALA A 198 -17.46 -3.17 5.41
CA ALA A 198 -16.69 -2.30 6.30
C ALA A 198 -15.34 -1.92 5.68
N MET A 199 -14.71 -2.81 4.91
CA MET A 199 -13.50 -2.48 4.16
C MET A 199 -13.77 -1.34 3.17
N HIS A 200 -14.87 -1.41 2.42
CA HIS A 200 -15.23 -0.37 1.46
C HIS A 200 -15.52 0.99 2.12
N GLU A 201 -16.05 1.00 3.34
CA GLU A 201 -16.39 2.25 4.05
C GLU A 201 -15.23 2.84 4.86
N MET A 202 -14.36 2.01 5.43
CA MET A 202 -13.37 2.42 6.43
C MET A 202 -11.93 2.38 5.96
N VAL A 203 -11.65 1.82 4.77
CA VAL A 203 -10.30 1.72 4.22
C VAL A 203 -10.13 2.74 3.12
N LEU A 204 -9.08 3.56 3.23
CA LEU A 204 -8.55 4.36 2.14
C LEU A 204 -7.32 3.67 1.55
N TYR A 205 -7.23 3.61 0.22
CA TYR A 205 -6.03 3.16 -0.49
C TYR A 205 -5.31 4.33 -1.16
N ALA A 206 -3.98 4.40 -1.04
CA ALA A 206 -3.12 5.32 -1.77
C ALA A 206 -2.13 4.57 -2.68
N GLY A 207 -1.98 5.00 -3.93
CA GLY A 207 -1.03 4.41 -4.88
C GLY A 207 -0.71 5.37 -6.03
N ASP A 208 0.17 4.96 -6.94
CA ASP A 208 0.69 5.84 -7.99
C ASP A 208 0.93 5.17 -9.35
N ALA A 209 0.81 3.83 -9.45
CA ALA A 209 1.20 3.10 -10.65
C ALA A 209 0.21 2.00 -11.08
N PRO A 210 0.32 1.45 -12.32
CA PRO A 210 -0.57 0.38 -12.81
C PRO A 210 -0.56 -0.93 -12.00
N ASN A 211 0.46 -1.17 -11.18
CA ASN A 211 0.46 -2.29 -10.24
C ASN A 211 -0.59 -2.15 -9.13
N ASP A 212 -1.10 -0.94 -8.90
CA ASP A 212 -2.12 -0.61 -7.91
C ASP A 212 -3.56 -0.75 -8.40
N GLU A 213 -3.78 -0.95 -9.69
CA GLU A 213 -5.12 -1.09 -10.29
C GLU A 213 -6.03 -2.09 -9.55
N PRO A 214 -5.57 -3.28 -9.09
CA PRO A 214 -6.42 -4.19 -8.32
C PRO A 214 -6.90 -3.59 -6.99
N MET A 215 -6.12 -2.68 -6.39
CA MET A 215 -6.50 -1.97 -5.17
C MET A 215 -7.51 -0.87 -5.49
N PHE A 216 -7.33 -0.12 -6.58
CA PHE A 216 -8.32 0.86 -7.04
C PHE A 216 -9.66 0.23 -7.41
N ALA A 217 -9.63 -0.95 -8.04
CA ALA A 217 -10.83 -1.71 -8.38
C ALA A 217 -11.62 -2.17 -7.14
N PHE A 218 -10.92 -2.50 -6.04
CA PHE A 218 -11.53 -3.03 -4.83
C PHE A 218 -11.94 -1.96 -3.82
N PHE A 219 -11.15 -0.90 -3.64
CA PHE A 219 -11.41 0.13 -2.63
C PHE A 219 -12.04 1.39 -3.27
N PRO A 220 -13.31 1.71 -2.96
CA PRO A 220 -13.97 2.90 -3.50
C PRO A 220 -13.35 4.20 -2.95
N ASN A 221 -12.80 4.17 -1.74
CA ASN A 221 -11.99 5.26 -1.21
C ASN A 221 -10.54 5.04 -1.64
N SER A 222 -10.20 5.48 -2.86
CA SER A 222 -8.83 5.36 -3.39
C SER A 222 -8.31 6.70 -3.89
N VAL A 223 -7.02 6.95 -3.66
CA VAL A 223 -6.32 8.18 -4.01
C VAL A 223 -5.07 7.83 -4.82
N GLY A 224 -4.98 8.40 -6.02
CA GLY A 224 -3.78 8.37 -6.85
C GLY A 224 -2.85 9.54 -6.50
N MET A 225 -1.55 9.29 -6.41
CA MET A 225 -0.57 10.38 -6.43
C MET A 225 -0.53 11.00 -7.84
N ALA A 226 -0.16 12.27 -8.01
CA ALA A 226 -0.26 12.93 -9.32
C ALA A 226 0.56 12.24 -10.45
N ASN A 227 1.60 11.48 -10.10
CA ASN A 227 2.39 10.63 -11.00
C ASN A 227 1.64 9.41 -11.55
N ILE A 228 0.36 9.17 -11.16
CA ILE A 228 -0.53 8.22 -11.84
C ILE A 228 -1.00 8.74 -13.22
N ARG A 229 -1.00 10.06 -13.43
CA ARG A 229 -1.59 10.71 -14.61
C ARG A 229 -1.00 10.22 -15.94
N PRO A 230 0.33 10.04 -16.10
CA PRO A 230 0.91 9.45 -17.31
C PRO A 230 0.36 8.05 -17.63
N HIS A 231 -0.09 7.31 -16.63
CA HIS A 231 -0.61 5.95 -16.77
C HIS A 231 -2.13 5.88 -16.96
N TRP A 232 -2.84 7.00 -16.92
CA TRP A 232 -4.31 7.05 -16.84
C TRP A 232 -5.02 6.23 -17.92
N ASN A 233 -4.54 6.29 -19.17
CA ASN A 233 -5.15 5.57 -20.30
C ASN A 233 -4.84 4.06 -20.32
N SER A 234 -3.88 3.61 -19.52
CA SER A 234 -3.54 2.20 -19.39
C SER A 234 -4.35 1.50 -18.30
N LEU A 235 -5.02 2.26 -17.44
CA LEU A 235 -5.85 1.75 -16.35
C LEU A 235 -7.29 1.50 -16.84
N SER A 236 -7.81 0.33 -16.53
CA SER A 236 -9.24 -0.02 -16.60
C SER A 236 -9.99 0.42 -15.33
N HIS A 237 -9.31 0.41 -14.19
CA HIS A 237 -9.85 0.90 -12.91
C HIS A 237 -8.99 2.03 -12.35
N HIS A 238 -9.61 3.20 -12.17
CA HIS A 238 -8.95 4.42 -11.72
C HIS A 238 -9.13 4.65 -10.22
N PRO A 239 -8.20 5.36 -9.54
CA PRO A 239 -8.46 5.84 -8.20
C PRO A 239 -9.61 6.85 -8.21
N ALA A 240 -10.39 6.89 -7.12
CA ALA A 240 -11.53 7.80 -7.00
C ALA A 240 -11.12 9.28 -6.97
N PHE A 241 -9.94 9.57 -6.44
CA PHE A 241 -9.38 10.92 -6.36
C PHE A 241 -7.92 10.92 -6.81
N VAL A 242 -7.42 12.08 -7.24
CA VAL A 242 -6.01 12.27 -7.56
C VAL A 242 -5.53 13.54 -6.87
N THR A 243 -4.39 13.46 -6.21
CA THR A 243 -3.72 14.60 -5.59
C THR A 243 -3.19 15.58 -6.64
N GLU A 244 -2.85 16.79 -6.21
CA GLU A 244 -2.15 17.76 -7.05
C GLU A 244 -0.66 17.46 -7.11
N ALA A 245 -0.06 17.11 -5.98
CA ALA A 245 1.36 16.79 -5.87
C ALA A 245 1.69 15.32 -6.21
N GLU A 246 2.91 15.09 -6.68
CA GLU A 246 3.42 13.75 -6.96
C GLU A 246 3.99 13.09 -5.70
N SER A 247 3.99 11.77 -5.70
CA SER A 247 4.71 10.93 -4.75
C SER A 247 4.50 11.31 -3.28
N GLY A 248 5.56 11.26 -2.47
CA GLY A 248 5.49 11.52 -1.03
C GLY A 248 4.88 12.88 -0.65
N LEU A 249 4.91 13.88 -1.53
CA LEU A 249 4.24 15.17 -1.31
C LEU A 249 2.72 15.07 -1.56
N GLY A 250 2.30 14.32 -2.59
CA GLY A 250 0.90 13.95 -2.77
C GLY A 250 0.36 13.14 -1.59
N PHE A 251 1.18 12.27 -1.00
CA PHE A 251 0.79 11.54 0.21
C PHE A 251 0.53 12.50 1.39
N VAL A 252 1.36 13.53 1.55
CA VAL A 252 1.15 14.57 2.59
C VAL A 252 -0.16 15.32 2.35
N GLU A 253 -0.45 15.69 1.09
CA GLU A 253 -1.73 16.33 0.71
C GLU A 253 -2.94 15.46 1.08
N MET A 254 -2.88 14.16 0.77
CA MET A 254 -3.92 13.19 1.15
C MET A 254 -4.05 13.06 2.67
N ALA A 255 -2.92 12.96 3.38
CA ALA A 255 -2.90 12.85 4.84
C ALA A 255 -3.53 14.08 5.50
N ASP A 256 -3.24 15.28 5.01
CA ASP A 256 -3.79 16.54 5.53
C ASP A 256 -5.30 16.63 5.31
N ALA A 257 -5.79 16.22 4.14
CA ALA A 257 -7.22 16.15 3.86
C ALA A 257 -7.92 15.16 4.79
N LEU A 258 -7.34 13.98 5.01
CA LEU A 258 -7.88 12.96 5.89
C LEU A 258 -7.92 13.45 7.35
N LEU A 259 -6.83 14.04 7.85
CA LEU A 259 -6.74 14.56 9.22
C LEU A 259 -7.72 15.71 9.46
N THR A 260 -7.87 16.62 8.50
CA THR A 260 -8.84 17.72 8.58
C THR A 260 -10.25 17.16 8.79
N ALA A 261 -10.64 16.15 8.00
CA ALA A 261 -11.95 15.52 8.14
C ALA A 261 -12.16 14.86 9.53
N GLN A 262 -11.12 14.27 10.14
CA GLN A 262 -11.20 13.69 11.48
C GLN A 262 -11.45 14.77 12.55
N THR A 263 -10.73 15.90 12.49
CA THR A 263 -10.84 16.97 13.49
C THR A 263 -12.21 17.67 13.49
N GLU A 264 -12.84 17.81 12.32
CA GLU A 264 -14.18 18.38 12.23
C GLU A 264 -15.26 17.49 12.87
N GLN A 265 -15.03 16.18 12.96
CA GLN A 265 -15.94 15.25 13.63
C GLN A 265 -15.93 15.47 15.14
N GLU A 266 -14.73 15.57 15.75
CA GLU A 266 -14.56 15.76 17.19
C GLU A 266 -15.13 17.11 17.65
N GLY A 267 -14.95 18.16 16.84
CA GLY A 267 -15.55 19.48 17.08
C GLY A 267 -17.08 19.47 16.96
N GLY A 268 -17.64 18.78 15.96
CA GLY A 268 -19.08 18.65 15.76
C GLY A 268 -19.79 17.82 16.84
N GLU A 269 -19.18 16.73 17.29
CA GLU A 269 -19.69 15.91 18.41
C GLU A 269 -19.58 16.66 19.76
N SER A 270 -18.49 17.39 19.99
CA SER A 270 -18.34 18.22 21.19
C SER A 270 -19.38 19.34 21.27
N ILE A 271 -19.68 20.00 20.14
CA ILE A 271 -20.73 21.04 20.09
C ILE A 271 -22.11 20.43 20.31
N LYS A 272 -22.45 19.30 19.69
CA LYS A 272 -23.74 18.60 19.92
C LYS A 272 -23.92 18.16 21.38
N ASN A 273 -22.86 17.68 22.02
CA ASN A 273 -22.90 17.31 23.44
C ASN A 273 -23.02 18.51 24.39
N SER A 274 -22.59 19.71 23.96
CA SER A 274 -22.73 20.94 24.76
C SER A 274 -24.13 21.58 24.70
N ILE A 275 -24.91 21.30 23.64
CA ILE A 275 -26.26 21.86 23.44
C ILE A 275 -27.37 20.97 24.05
N GLY A 276 -27.04 19.75 24.48
CA GLY A 276 -28.01 18.74 24.94
C GLY A 276 -28.39 18.73 26.44
N LYS A 277 -27.90 19.66 27.28
CA LYS A 277 -28.31 19.72 28.70
C LYS A 277 -29.14 20.98 28.97
N PRO A 278 -30.48 20.87 29.12
CA PRO A 278 -31.24 21.97 29.69
C PRO A 278 -30.81 22.17 31.15
N ALA A 279 -30.38 23.38 31.48
CA ALA A 279 -30.08 23.77 32.85
C ALA A 279 -31.33 23.53 33.73
N LYS A 280 -31.26 22.54 34.62
CA LYS A 280 -32.25 22.41 35.70
C LYS A 280 -32.14 23.66 36.58
N ARG A 281 -33.11 24.58 36.42
CA ARG A 281 -33.33 25.66 37.38
C ARG A 281 -33.64 25.03 38.74
N ALA A 282 -32.76 25.27 39.71
CA ALA A 282 -33.02 25.01 41.11
C ALA A 282 -34.16 25.93 41.57
N GLY A 283 -35.34 25.35 41.82
CA GLY A 283 -36.42 26.03 42.50
C GLY A 283 -36.15 26.00 44.00
N ASN A 284 -35.89 27.18 44.57
CA ASN A 284 -36.01 27.43 46.00
C ASN A 284 -37.50 27.29 46.39
N SER A 285 -37.78 26.49 47.42
CA SER A 285 -39.00 26.66 48.23
C SER A 285 -38.60 26.65 49.70
N VAL A 286 -38.69 27.84 50.30
CA VAL A 286 -38.73 28.11 51.73
C VAL A 286 -40.17 27.86 52.21
N SER A 287 -40.28 27.45 53.48
CA SER A 287 -41.46 27.20 54.34
C SER A 287 -42.28 25.95 54.04
#